data_AF-A0A928SMV1-F1
#
_entry.id   AF-A0A928SMV1-F1
#
_cell.length_a   1.000
_cell.length_b   1.000
_cell.length_c   1.000
_cell.angle_alpha   90.00
_cell.angle_beta   90.00
_cell.angle_gamma   90.00
#
_symmetry.space_group_name_H-M   'P 1'
#
loop_
_entity.id
_entity.type
_entity.pdbx_description
1 polymer ?
#
loop_
_entity_poly.entity_id
_entity_poly.type
_entity_poly.pdbx_seq_one_letter_code
_entity_poly.pdbx_strand_id
1 'polypeptide(L)' 'MNFQRITTNPEICGGKPCIRGLRFPVSRLLGLFEKRGKNNGHSTHQR' A
#
# COMPACT_ATOMS: atom_id res chain seq x y z
N MET A 1 -11.80 -0.93 -13.80
CA MET A 1 -11.12 0.34 -13.47
C MET A 1 -9.63 0.19 -13.77
N ASN A 2 -9.01 1.08 -14.54
CA ASN A 2 -7.56 1.05 -14.81
C ASN A 2 -6.81 2.03 -13.90
N PHE A 3 -5.92 1.52 -13.05
CA PHE A 3 -5.08 2.35 -12.18
C PHE A 3 -3.89 2.91 -12.95
N GLN A 4 -4.09 4.01 -13.68
CA GLN A 4 -3.05 4.63 -14.52
C GLN A 4 -1.77 5.06 -13.78
N ARG A 5 -1.85 5.27 -12.45
CA ARG A 5 -0.72 5.69 -11.61
C ARG A 5 -0.12 4.59 -10.74
N ILE A 6 -0.68 3.38 -10.75
CA ILE A 6 -0.17 2.26 -9.94
C ILE A 6 0.52 1.28 -10.88
N THR A 7 1.71 0.84 -10.50
CA THR A 7 2.53 -0.14 -11.21
C THR A 7 2.81 -1.32 -10.29
N THR A 8 2.72 -2.53 -10.83
CA THR A 8 3.15 -3.77 -10.18
C THR A 8 4.34 -4.32 -10.95
N ASN A 9 5.53 -4.20 -10.37
CA ASN A 9 6.74 -4.84 -10.89
C ASN A 9 7.29 -5.79 -9.81
N PRO A 10 7.45 -7.11 -10.09
CA PRO A 10 8.01 -8.08 -9.14
C PRO A 10 9.40 -7.70 -8.61
N GLU A 11 10.20 -6.99 -9.39
CA GLU A 11 11.55 -6.54 -9.00
C GLU A 11 11.53 -5.29 -8.10
N ILE A 12 10.38 -4.61 -7.98
CA ILE A 12 10.24 -3.37 -7.23
C ILE A 12 9.31 -3.60 -6.04
N CYS A 13 9.79 -3.31 -4.82
CA CYS A 13 9.04 -3.51 -3.58
C CYS A 13 8.46 -4.93 -3.42
N GLY A 14 9.12 -5.94 -3.99
CA GLY A 14 8.72 -7.35 -3.89
C GLY A 14 7.39 -7.67 -4.56
N GLY A 15 7.09 -7.02 -5.69
CA GLY A 15 5.82 -7.22 -6.42
C GLY A 15 4.63 -6.48 -5.84
N LYS A 16 4.81 -5.72 -4.77
CA LYS A 16 3.73 -4.90 -4.20
C LYS A 16 3.39 -3.75 -5.15
N PRO A 17 2.10 -3.39 -5.29
CA PRO A 17 1.69 -2.25 -6.11
C PRO A 17 2.34 -0.96 -5.59
N CYS A 18 3.04 -0.27 -6.47
CA CYS A 18 3.79 0.96 -6.23
C CYS A 18 3.21 2.12 -7.02
N ILE A 19 3.38 3.33 -6.53
CA ILE A 19 2.95 4.54 -7.25
C ILE A 19 3.99 4.86 -8.33
N ARG A 20 3.60 5.00 -9.60
CA ARG A 20 4.51 5.36 -10.69
C ARG A 20 5.24 6.68 -10.39
N GLY A 21 6.55 6.69 -10.59
CA GLY A 21 7.41 7.84 -10.28
C GLY A 21 7.86 7.93 -8.82
N LEU A 22 7.36 7.03 -7.95
CA LEU A 22 7.73 6.95 -6.54
C LEU A 22 8.06 5.49 -6.19
N ARG A 23 9.21 5.23 -5.56
CA ARG A 23 9.56 3.91 -4.99
C ARG A 23 8.79 3.65 -3.69
N PHE A 24 7.49 3.91 -3.70
CA PHE A 24 6.62 3.87 -2.52
C PHE A 24 5.41 2.95 -2.74
N PRO A 25 5.25 1.88 -1.93
CA PRO A 25 4.15 0.94 -2.09
C PRO A 25 2.83 1.56 -1.61
N VAL A 26 1.75 1.31 -2.35
CA VAL A 26 0.41 1.84 -2.09
C VAL A 26 -0.10 1.41 -0.70
N SER A 27 0.25 0.21 -0.26
CA SER A 27 -0.10 -0.32 1.07
C SER A 27 0.38 0.57 2.22
N ARG A 28 1.55 1.21 2.08
CA ARG A 28 2.09 2.09 3.12
C ARG A 28 1.34 3.42 3.18
N LEU A 29 0.89 3.93 2.04
CA LEU A 29 0.01 5.09 1.99
C LEU A 29 -1.34 4.78 2.63
N LEU A 30 -1.92 3.62 2.31
CA LEU A 30 -3.16 3.15 2.92
C LEU A 30 -3.04 3.02 4.44
N GLY A 31 -1.94 2.44 4.95
CA GLY A 31 -1.70 2.36 6.39
C GLY A 31 -1.55 3.73 7.08
N LEU A 32 -1.07 4.76 6.36
CA LEU A 32 -1.03 6.13 6.87
C LEU A 32 -2.42 6.77 6.88
N PHE A 33 -3.21 6.56 5.82
CA PHE A 33 -4.59 7.04 5.73
C PHE A 33 -5.54 6.31 6.69
N GLU A 34 -5.31 5.01 6.95
CA GLU A 34 -6.05 4.22 7.93
C GLU A 34 -5.99 4.84 9.33
N LYS A 35 -4.88 5.49 9.69
CA LYS A 35 -4.78 6.18 10.98
C LYS A 35 -5.78 7.33 11.14
N ARG A 36 -6.35 7.85 10.05
CA ARG A 36 -7.35 8.92 10.09
C ARG A 36 -8.79 8.39 10.25
N GLY A 37 -9.04 7.09 10.11
CA GLY A 37 -10.40 6.53 10.03
C GLY A 37 -10.61 5.18 10.72
N LYS A 38 -9.82 4.82 11.73
CA LYS A 38 -10.01 3.57 12.47
C LYS A 38 -11.19 3.67 13.46
N ASN A 39 -12.37 3.23 13.01
CA ASN A 39 -13.32 2.52 13.86
C ASN A 39 -13.17 1.01 13.56
N ASN A 40 -12.75 0.27 14.59
CA ASN A 40 -12.74 -1.20 14.72
C ASN A 40 -11.58 -2.01 14.08
N GLY A 41 -10.77 -2.59 14.97
CA GLY A 41 -10.38 -4.01 14.93
C GLY A 41 -9.48 -4.49 13.80
N HIS A 42 -8.18 -4.18 13.87
CA HIS A 42 -7.16 -5.04 13.24
C HIS A 42 -6.12 -5.40 14.29
N SER A 43 -6.33 -6.55 14.93
CA SER A 43 -5.35 -7.27 15.73
C SER A 43 -4.30 -7.86 14.79
N THR A 44 -3.34 -7.04 14.37
CA THR A 44 -2.15 -7.53 13.68
C THR A 44 -1.21 -8.12 14.73
N HIS A 45 -1.46 -9.38 15.09
CA HIS A 45 -0.52 -10.24 15.77
C HIS A 45 0.54 -10.65 14.73
N GLN A 46 1.61 -9.87 14.61
CA GLN A 46 2.80 -10.27 13.85
C GLN A 46 3.87 -10.62 14.88
N ARG A 47 4.08 -11.94 15.04
CA ARG A 47 5.26 -12.52 15.69
C ARG A 47 6.51 -12.24 14.88
#